data_AF-A0A0B8NVD2-F1
#
_entry.id   AF-A0A0B8NVD2-F1
#
_cell.length_a   1.000
_cell.length_b   1.000
_cell.length_c   1.000
_cell.angle_alpha   90.00
_cell.angle_beta   90.00
_cell.angle_gamma   90.00
#
_symmetry.space_group_name_H-M   'P 1'
#
loop_
_entity.id
_entity.type
_entity.pdbx_description
1 polymer ?
#
loop_
_entity_poly.entity_id
_entity_poly.type
_entity_poly.pdbx_seq_one_letter_code
_entity_poly.pdbx_strand_id
1 'polypeptide(L)'
;MLAILALESHRFQCSVIGEDLGTVPDEIVGILRDAGVHSYKVFFFETNEDESFINPTEYTDQSMSALCTHDMPTYAVSGTVMT
;
A
#
# COMPACT_ATOMS: atom_id res chain seq x y z
N MET A 1 -0.26 1.93 20.88
CA MET A 1 0.61 0.88 20.28
C MET A 1 1.58 1.45 19.25
N LEU A 2 1.16 2.36 18.35
CA LEU A 2 2.04 2.93 17.32
C LEU A 2 3.33 3.58 17.85
N ALA A 3 3.29 4.28 18.99
CA ALA A 3 4.50 4.85 19.58
C ALA A 3 5.58 3.79 19.91
N ILE A 4 5.18 2.60 20.37
CA ILE A 4 6.10 1.50 20.65
C ILE A 4 6.61 0.90 19.34
N LEU A 5 5.73 0.72 18.34
CA LEU A 5 6.12 0.25 17.01
C LEU A 5 7.16 1.18 16.36
N ALA A 6 6.94 2.50 16.42
CA ALA A 6 7.87 3.49 15.92
C ALA A 6 9.20 3.48 16.68
N LEU A 7 9.16 3.34 18.02
CA LEU A 7 10.37 3.23 18.84
C LEU A 7 11.19 1.99 18.45
N GLU A 8 10.56 0.83 18.30
CA GLU A 8 11.27 -0.39 17.92
C GLU A 8 11.76 -0.34 16.46
N SER A 9 10.96 0.21 15.54
CA SER A 9 11.38 0.49 14.16
C SER A 9 12.67 1.31 14.12
N HIS A 10 12.72 2.41 14.88
CA HIS A 10 13.92 3.24 14.98
C HIS A 10 15.09 2.48 15.64
N ARG A 11 14.87 1.73 16.71
CA ARG A 11 15.95 0.97 17.39
C ARG A 11 16.59 -0.09 16.48
N PHE A 12 15.81 -0.70 15.59
CA PHE A 12 16.26 -1.76 14.71
C PHE A 12 16.53 -1.30 13.28
N GLN A 13 16.37 -0.01 12.97
CA GLN A 13 16.52 0.54 11.62
C GLN A 13 15.65 -0.24 10.60
N CYS A 14 14.42 -0.54 11.00
CA CYS A 14 13.51 -1.41 10.28
C CYS A 14 12.30 -0.59 9.81
N SER A 15 12.13 -0.43 8.50
CA SER A 15 10.96 0.22 7.92
C SER A 15 9.69 -0.58 8.23
N VAL A 16 8.59 0.13 8.45
CA VAL A 16 7.28 -0.47 8.72
C VAL A 16 6.35 -0.18 7.55
N ILE A 17 5.76 -1.23 7.00
CA ILE A 17 4.74 -1.15 5.95
C ILE A 17 3.43 -1.63 6.57
N GLY A 18 2.41 -0.78 6.54
CA GLY A 18 1.06 -1.11 6.96
C GLY A 18 0.29 -1.69 5.78
N GLU A 19 -0.28 -2.88 5.96
CA GLU A 19 -1.23 -3.44 5.00
C GLU A 19 -2.59 -2.74 5.21
N ASP A 20 -2.74 -1.55 4.65
CA ASP A 20 -3.93 -0.69 4.76
C ASP A 20 -4.92 -0.93 3.60
N LEU A 21 -5.16 -2.21 3.27
CA LEU A 21 -6.05 -2.61 2.18
C LEU A 21 -7.52 -2.66 2.61
N GLY A 22 -8.42 -2.41 1.66
CA GLY A 22 -9.86 -2.45 1.87
C GLY A 22 -10.44 -1.16 2.45
N THR A 23 -11.46 -1.28 3.31
CA THR A 23 -12.17 -0.12 3.87
C THR A 23 -11.48 0.36 5.15
N VAL A 24 -10.44 1.17 4.98
CA VAL A 24 -9.72 1.83 6.09
C VAL A 24 -10.22 3.26 6.24
N PRO A 25 -10.62 3.71 7.44
CA PRO A 25 -11.01 5.11 7.64
C PRO A 25 -9.86 6.08 7.38
N ASP A 26 -10.13 7.22 6.73
CA ASP A 26 -9.13 8.24 6.39
C ASP A 26 -8.31 8.73 7.59
N GLU A 27 -8.95 8.81 8.77
CA GLU A 27 -8.28 9.16 10.03
C GLU A 27 -7.15 8.19 10.37
N ILE A 28 -7.37 6.89 10.16
CA ILE A 28 -6.37 5.85 10.42
C ILE A 28 -5.21 5.95 9.43
N VAL A 29 -5.51 6.18 8.14
CA VAL A 29 -4.47 6.41 7.12
C VAL A 29 -3.59 7.59 7.50
N GLY A 30 -4.19 8.69 7.96
CA GLY A 30 -3.46 9.85 8.48
C GLY A 30 -2.56 9.53 9.66
N ILE A 31 -3.09 8.83 10.67
CA ILE A 31 -2.34 8.43 11.87
C ILE A 31 -1.14 7.53 11.51
N LEU A 32 -1.31 6.57 10.59
CA LEU A 32 -0.25 5.68 10.14
C LEU A 32 0.85 6.45 9.40
N ARG A 33 0.45 7.34 8.49
CA ARG A 33 1.38 8.21 7.75
C ARG A 33 2.20 9.07 8.69
N ASP A 34 1.56 9.74 9.65
CA ASP A 34 2.23 10.62 10.62
C ASP A 34 3.16 9.85 11.56
N ALA A 35 2.87 8.56 11.81
CA ALA A 35 3.73 7.66 12.56
C ALA A 35 4.92 7.10 11.73
N GLY A 36 5.05 7.47 10.45
CA GLY A 36 6.10 7.01 9.55
C GLY A 36 5.87 5.59 9.00
N VAL A 37 4.64 5.08 9.06
CA VAL A 37 4.28 3.80 8.45
C VAL A 37 4.01 4.02 6.97
N HIS A 38 4.63 3.22 6.10
CA HIS A 38 4.38 3.24 4.67
C HIS A 38 3.07 2.54 4.35
N SER A 39 2.21 3.15 3.52
CA SER A 39 1.02 2.47 2.98
C SER A 39 1.39 1.35 2.02
N TYR A 40 0.46 0.44 1.75
CA TYR A 40 0.62 -0.63 0.78
C TYR A 40 -0.36 -0.47 -0.38
N LYS A 41 0.19 -0.26 -1.59
CA LYS A 41 -0.57 0.05 -2.80
C LYS A 41 -0.52 -1.12 -3.78
N VAL A 42 -1.65 -1.79 -3.97
CA VAL A 42 -1.75 -2.93 -4.88
C VAL A 42 -2.32 -2.44 -6.20
N PHE A 43 -1.53 -2.52 -7.27
CA PHE A 43 -1.86 -1.95 -8.59
C PHE A 43 -3.30 -2.23 -9.05
N PHE A 44 -3.79 -3.46 -8.86
CA PHE A 44 -5.14 -3.84 -9.29
C PHE A 44 -6.29 -3.20 -8.49
N PHE A 45 -6.01 -2.59 -7.34
CA PHE A 45 -6.99 -1.86 -6.53
C PHE A 45 -6.89 -0.34 -6.70
N GLU A 46 -5.79 0.15 -7.26
CA GLU A 46 -5.52 1.57 -7.48
C GLU A 46 -6.22 2.05 -8.77
N THR A 47 -7.52 2.29 -8.66
CA THR A 47 -8.39 2.76 -9.75
C THR A 47 -9.12 4.04 -9.38
N ASN A 48 -9.35 4.90 -10.37
CA ASN A 48 -10.20 6.08 -10.28
C ASN A 48 -11.69 5.69 -10.30
N GLU A 49 -12.58 6.65 -10.06
CA GLU A 49 -14.04 6.43 -10.10
C GLU A 49 -14.55 5.94 -11.47
N ASP A 50 -13.80 6.21 -12.54
CA ASP A 50 -14.10 5.78 -13.91
C ASP A 50 -13.44 4.43 -14.29
N GLU A 51 -12.96 3.69 -13.29
CA GLU A 51 -12.27 2.39 -13.43
C GLU A 51 -10.90 2.45 -14.16
N SER A 52 -10.39 3.65 -14.47
CA SER A 52 -9.04 3.81 -15.00
C SER A 52 -7.98 3.60 -13.90
N PHE A 53 -6.80 3.08 -14.25
CA PHE A 53 -5.70 2.94 -13.28
C PHE A 53 -5.11 4.30 -12.91
N ILE A 54 -4.76 4.45 -11.63
CA ILE A 54 -4.08 5.65 -11.10
C ILE A 54 -2.74 5.86 -11.83
N ASN A 55 -2.42 7.10 -12.19
CA ASN A 55 -1.16 7.43 -12.86
C ASN A 55 0.02 7.17 -11.89
N PRO A 56 1.16 6.62 -12.36
CA PRO A 56 2.32 6.41 -11.50
C PRO A 56 2.78 7.64 -10.69
N THR A 57 2.57 8.85 -11.19
CA THR A 57 2.94 10.09 -10.46
C THR A 57 1.95 10.49 -9.37
N GLU A 58 0.79 9.85 -9.31
CA GLU A 58 -0.27 10.12 -8.32
C GLU A 58 -0.25 9.13 -7.15
N TYR A 59 0.63 8.12 -7.21
CA TYR A 59 0.84 7.21 -6.08
C TYR A 59 1.39 7.97 -4.87
N THR A 60 1.00 7.55 -3.68
CA THR A 60 1.47 8.14 -2.43
C THR A 60 2.97 7.88 -2.25
N ASP A 61 3.78 8.93 -2.08
CA ASP A 61 5.24 8.82 -1.92
C ASP A 61 5.66 7.89 -0.76
N GLN A 62 4.97 7.99 0.39
CA GLN A 62 5.23 7.14 1.55
C GLN A 62 4.47 5.81 1.44
N SER A 63 4.76 5.03 0.38
CA SER A 63 4.13 3.72 0.18
C SER A 63 5.08 2.71 -0.46
N MET A 64 4.72 1.43 -0.34
CA MET A 64 5.25 0.37 -1.19
C MET A 64 4.17 -0.02 -2.21
N SER A 65 4.55 -0.13 -3.48
CA SER A 65 3.65 -0.61 -4.53
C SER A 65 3.98 -2.05 -4.93
N ALA A 66 2.95 -2.86 -5.16
CA ALA A 66 3.07 -4.22 -5.67
C ALA A 66 2.02 -4.50 -6.74
N LEU A 67 2.32 -5.45 -7.65
CA LEU A 67 1.34 -5.90 -8.64
C LEU A 67 0.21 -6.71 -8.00
N CYS A 68 0.55 -7.63 -7.10
CA CYS A 68 -0.41 -8.52 -6.44
C CYS A 68 0.07 -8.90 -5.03
N THR A 69 -0.84 -9.41 -4.21
CA THR A 69 -0.53 -10.03 -2.91
C THR A 69 -0.64 -11.55 -3.01
N HIS A 70 -0.29 -12.25 -1.93
CA HIS A 70 -0.48 -13.69 -1.81
C HIS A 70 -1.96 -14.13 -1.75
N ASP A 71 -2.87 -13.19 -1.48
CA ASP A 71 -4.32 -13.41 -1.49
C ASP A 71 -4.92 -13.34 -2.90
N MET A 72 -4.12 -12.95 -3.88
CA MET A 72 -4.52 -12.79 -5.27
C MET A 72 -3.95 -13.93 -6.14
N PRO A 73 -4.63 -14.31 -7.24
CA PRO A 73 -4.02 -15.10 -8.27
C PRO A 73 -2.75 -14.42 -8.80
N THR A 74 -1.70 -15.20 -9.07
CA THR A 74 -0.49 -14.66 -9.69
C THR A 74 -0.82 -14.09 -11.07
N TYR A 75 -0.15 -12.99 -11.45
CA TYR A 75 -0.38 -12.30 -12.73
C TYR A 75 -0.31 -13.25 -13.95
N ALA A 76 0.58 -14.25 -13.91
CA ALA A 76 0.75 -15.22 -14.98
C ALA A 76 -0.48 -16.13 -15.23
N VAL A 77 -1.45 -16.19 -14.31
CA VAL A 77 -2.64 -17.06 -14.42
C VAL A 77 -3.82 -16.34 -15.09
N SER A 78 -3.80 -15.02 -15.25
CA SER A 78 -4.80 -14.29 -16.04
C SER A 78 -4.23 -13.99 -17.42
N GLY A 79 -4.50 -14.88 -18.39
CA GLY A 79 -3.89 -14.88 -19.72
C GLY A 79 -4.25 -13.72 -20.65
N THR A 80 -4.03 -12.47 -20.25
CA THR A 80 -4.03 -11.31 -21.14
C THR A 80 -2.70 -10.59 -21.01
N VAL A 81 -1.78 -10.95 -21.91
CA VAL A 81 -0.60 -10.14 -22.21
C VAL A 81 -1.12 -8.82 -22.78
N MET A 82 -1.06 -7.74 -22.00
CA MET A 82 -1.15 -6.39 -22.55
C MET A 82 0.20 -6.06 -23.19
N THR A 83 0.33 -6.39 -24.47
CA THR A 83 1.21 -5.69 -25.42
C THR A 83 0.41 -4.63 -26.14
#